data_AF-A0A8X7Y192-F1
#
_entry.id   AF-A0A8X7Y192-F1
#
_cell.length_a   1.000
_cell.length_b   1.000
_cell.length_c   1.000
_cell.angle_alpha   90.00
_cell.angle_beta   90.00
_cell.angle_gamma   90.00
#
_symmetry.space_group_name_H-M   'P 1'
#
loop_
_entity.id
_entity.type
_entity.pdbx_description
1 polymer ?
#
loop_
_entity_poly.entity_id
_entity_poly.type
_entity_poly.pdbx_seq_one_letter_code
_entity_poly.pdbx_strand_id
1 'polypeptide(L)'
;MDAADLMSQLPDHIIHHILSFLSTPEVVRLSVLSKAWHQVFTSFPMFEFSSSSFAKTIDSSFEFIIFVYKSLLLQCHQYRSIPKFQFSFTQDRCRPYVYSKYLPLPCELDKLINRCIEIGTRKGVKELSIYFSITGYYRLPEAMLSVKELVVCSLGGCIFDGAINWPSLREFSLKEVQIYDRRIIDNLFFTCPLIEKFSLEKCFGLKYLLLSGLRKLKEVKVKSGYPHIEKIEIDVVGLHTFSYSARHCLKTDIDLTSCKNLEVFKFKGYNITEDMIQYLNRNFPALKVLVLHGERLHLQRIEISIPLLETLHLVVAQISAVEAIINTPRLRSFKCVMHKIPSLFYVNSLQEVTLELFVDLDYIKHGESFLEDFREYLKNLNQIKLVTLSICVYSSSVIHKIVSSTASDPVLLDISHLKLETFAMENESHALVDGLFCICRPESLLLVSGCARNDEFIKSLCEKLVQIENAATNANCWQHHLKGVKIQHCGRKGYNKTLTCEAFLDSLQTLEPKEKIRFLFEW
;
A
#
# COMPACT_ATOMS: atom_id res chain seq x y z
N MET A 1 29.84 10.74 39.17
CA MET A 1 30.18 10.78 37.73
C MET A 1 28.86 10.91 37.01
N ASP A 2 28.57 12.11 36.50
CA ASP A 2 27.37 12.37 35.74
C ASP A 2 27.29 11.41 34.55
N ALA A 3 26.13 10.80 34.34
CA ALA A 3 25.85 10.00 33.16
C ALA A 3 26.11 10.88 31.93
N ALA A 4 27.20 10.59 31.21
CA ALA A 4 27.58 11.36 30.05
C ALA A 4 26.40 11.43 29.09
N ASP A 5 25.99 12.64 28.73
CA ASP A 5 24.88 12.88 27.82
C ASP A 5 25.28 12.43 26.40
N LEU A 6 25.06 11.15 26.12
CA LEU A 6 25.37 10.48 24.86
C LEU A 6 24.62 11.13 23.68
N MET A 7 23.47 11.75 23.94
CA MET A 7 22.69 12.44 22.91
C MET A 7 23.36 13.73 22.45
N SER A 8 24.11 14.40 23.34
CA SER A 8 24.90 15.58 23.01
C SER A 8 26.23 15.29 22.31
N GLN A 9 26.66 14.02 22.24
CA GLN A 9 27.91 13.60 21.59
C GLN A 9 27.73 13.12 20.15
N LEU A 10 26.49 13.06 19.66
CA LEU A 10 26.21 12.67 18.28
C LEU A 10 26.82 13.69 17.30
N PRO A 11 27.49 13.25 16.22
CA PRO A 11 27.95 14.15 15.17
C PRO A 11 26.80 14.90 14.51
N ASP A 12 27.02 16.16 14.13
CA ASP A 12 26.02 17.04 13.53
C ASP A 12 25.27 16.37 12.36
N HIS A 13 25.97 15.63 11.50
CA HIS A 13 25.36 14.94 10.35
C HIS A 13 24.35 13.85 10.76
N ILE A 14 24.54 13.19 11.90
CA ILE A 14 23.59 12.21 12.44
C ILE A 14 22.38 12.94 13.05
N ILE A 15 22.62 14.03 13.79
CA ILE A 15 21.53 14.86 14.34
C ILE A 15 20.68 15.43 13.19
N HIS A 16 21.29 15.95 12.13
CA HIS A 16 20.59 16.38 10.91
C HIS A 16 19.75 15.27 10.29
N HIS A 17 20.31 14.06 10.19
CA HIS A 17 19.59 12.92 9.65
C HIS A 17 18.37 12.57 10.51
N ILE A 18 18.51 12.55 11.83
CA ILE A 18 17.39 12.32 12.76
C ILE A 18 16.33 13.42 12.61
N LEU A 19 16.72 14.69 12.64
CA LEU A 19 15.81 15.82 12.50
C LEU A 19 15.06 15.82 11.17
N SER A 20 15.65 15.29 10.09
CA SER A 20 15.01 15.20 8.77
C SER A 20 13.78 14.28 8.72
N PHE A 21 13.65 13.34 9.68
CA PHE A 21 12.51 12.43 9.79
C PHE A 21 11.36 12.96 10.64
N LEU A 22 11.56 14.11 11.28
CA LEU A 22 10.65 14.63 12.30
C LEU A 22 9.86 15.84 11.79
N SER A 23 8.66 16.00 12.31
CA SER A 23 7.83 17.18 12.03
C SER A 23 8.39 18.42 12.72
N THR A 24 8.05 19.61 12.20
CA THR A 24 8.53 20.89 12.77
C THR A 24 8.28 21.01 14.28
N PRO A 25 7.10 20.63 14.84
CA PRO A 25 6.89 20.66 16.29
C PRO A 25 7.82 19.72 17.08
N GLU A 26 8.12 18.53 16.54
CA GLU A 26 9.04 17.58 17.16
C GLU A 26 10.46 18.09 17.14
N VAL A 27 10.88 18.69 16.02
CA VAL A 27 12.21 19.29 15.87
C VAL A 27 12.43 20.45 16.84
N VAL A 28 11.42 21.32 17.00
CA VAL A 28 11.48 22.40 18.01
C VAL A 28 11.60 21.82 19.42
N ARG A 29 10.87 20.75 19.74
CA ARG A 29 10.98 20.05 21.04
C ARG A 29 12.35 19.41 21.26
N LEU A 30 12.98 18.87 20.21
CA LEU A 30 14.32 18.30 20.33
C LEU A 30 15.41 19.37 20.39
N SER A 31 15.16 20.56 19.84
CA SER A 31 16.13 21.68 19.86
C SER A 31 16.45 22.18 21.27
N VAL A 32 15.62 21.87 22.27
CA VAL A 32 15.87 22.24 23.68
C VAL A 32 16.61 21.17 24.48
N LEU A 33 16.88 19.99 23.90
CA LEU A 33 17.56 18.88 24.59
C LEU A 33 19.01 19.23 24.93
N SER A 34 19.72 19.92 24.04
CA SER A 34 21.07 20.41 24.32
C SER A 34 21.52 21.51 23.36
N LYS A 35 22.64 22.15 23.68
CA LYS A 35 23.25 23.17 22.82
C LYS A 35 23.62 22.65 21.43
N ALA A 36 24.05 21.38 21.33
CA ALA A 36 24.38 20.76 20.04
C ALA A 36 23.13 20.59 19.17
N TRP A 37 22.03 20.08 19.74
CA TRP A 37 20.75 19.94 19.03
C TRP A 37 20.16 21.30 18.63
N HIS A 38 20.29 22.30 19.50
CA HIS A 38 19.91 23.68 19.17
C HIS A 38 20.73 24.23 17.99
N GLN A 39 22.06 24.08 18.02
CA GLN A 39 22.94 24.53 16.95
C GLN A 39 22.63 23.84 15.62
N VAL A 40 22.46 22.51 15.63
CA VAL A 40 22.09 21.74 14.43
C VAL A 40 20.74 22.19 13.89
N PHE A 41 19.73 22.39 14.75
CA PHE A 41 18.44 22.96 14.35
C PHE A 41 18.59 24.35 13.71
N THR A 42 19.37 25.25 14.32
CA THR A 42 19.61 26.59 13.74
C THR A 42 20.33 26.55 12.40
N SER A 43 21.04 25.46 12.08
CA SER A 43 21.70 25.26 10.79
C SER A 43 20.83 24.54 9.75
N PHE A 44 19.67 24.00 10.15
CA PHE A 44 18.73 23.28 9.29
C PHE A 44 17.28 23.70 9.55
N PRO A 45 16.91 24.95 9.22
CA PRO A 45 15.55 25.41 9.42
C PRO A 45 14.62 24.71 8.40
N MET A 46 13.66 23.94 8.90
CA MET A 46 12.60 23.35 8.09
C MET A 46 11.38 24.28 8.14
N PHE A 47 10.91 24.68 6.96
CA PHE A 47 9.76 25.55 6.84
C PHE A 47 8.58 24.72 6.36
N GLU A 48 7.72 24.29 7.28
CA GLU A 48 6.52 23.54 6.97
C GLU A 48 5.28 24.35 7.33
N PHE A 49 4.58 24.80 6.31
CA PHE A 49 3.35 25.58 6.44
C PHE A 49 2.18 24.81 5.84
N SER A 50 1.15 24.52 6.64
CA SER A 50 -0.09 23.92 6.15
C SER A 50 -1.31 24.67 6.67
N SER A 51 -2.15 25.15 5.76
CA SER A 51 -3.39 25.84 6.15
C SER A 51 -4.40 24.92 6.83
N SER A 52 -4.27 23.59 6.67
CA SER A 52 -5.12 22.61 7.37
C SER A 52 -5.08 22.77 8.90
N SER A 53 -3.98 23.30 9.43
CA SER A 53 -3.82 23.59 10.86
C SER A 53 -4.56 24.86 11.32
N PHE A 54 -5.01 25.70 10.38
CA PHE A 54 -5.64 27.01 10.60
C PHE A 54 -7.16 27.01 10.38
N ALA A 55 -7.78 25.89 9.99
CA ALA A 55 -9.16 25.78 9.50
C ALA A 55 -10.27 25.96 10.58
N LYS A 56 -10.13 26.92 11.51
CA LYS A 56 -11.07 27.17 12.62
C LYS A 56 -11.92 28.44 12.45
N THR A 57 -11.56 29.36 11.55
CA THR A 57 -12.20 30.69 11.43
C THR A 57 -12.57 31.06 9.99
N ILE A 58 -13.49 32.02 9.86
CA ILE A 58 -14.03 32.55 8.59
C ILE A 58 -12.93 33.19 7.71
N ASP A 59 -11.88 33.76 8.32
CA ASP A 59 -10.77 34.44 7.63
C ASP A 59 -9.44 33.67 7.73
N SER A 60 -9.52 32.39 8.09
CA SER A 60 -8.38 31.51 8.37
C SER A 60 -7.35 31.43 7.24
N SER A 61 -7.80 31.58 5.98
CA SER A 61 -6.91 31.54 4.82
C SER A 61 -6.03 32.79 4.73
N PHE A 62 -6.59 33.99 4.98
CA PHE A 62 -5.82 35.23 4.94
C PHE A 62 -4.90 35.33 6.16
N GLU A 63 -5.41 35.00 7.36
CA GLU A 63 -4.62 34.93 8.59
C GLU A 63 -3.43 33.96 8.45
N PHE A 64 -3.66 32.77 7.88
CA PHE A 64 -2.60 31.81 7.59
C PHE A 64 -1.54 32.41 6.67
N ILE A 65 -1.91 33.01 5.54
CA ILE A 65 -0.92 33.56 4.61
C ILE A 65 -0.16 34.73 5.22
N ILE A 66 -0.81 35.59 6.01
CA ILE A 66 -0.13 36.65 6.75
C ILE A 66 0.85 36.08 7.78
N PHE A 67 0.46 35.01 8.49
CA PHE A 67 1.35 34.29 9.39
C PHE A 67 2.56 33.71 8.67
N VAL A 68 2.36 33.02 7.53
CA VAL A 68 3.45 32.47 6.70
C VAL A 68 4.37 33.59 6.24
N TYR A 69 3.81 34.68 5.72
CA TYR A 69 4.57 35.82 5.22
C TYR A 69 5.43 36.45 6.31
N LYS A 70 4.85 36.73 7.48
CA LYS A 70 5.59 37.29 8.63
C LYS A 70 6.67 36.33 9.13
N SER A 71 6.37 35.03 9.20
CA SER A 71 7.32 34.00 9.62
C SER A 71 8.49 33.91 8.66
N LEU A 72 8.21 33.91 7.35
CA LEU A 72 9.23 33.91 6.30
C LEU A 72 10.10 35.17 6.38
N LEU A 73 9.53 36.36 6.56
CA LEU A 73 10.34 37.58 6.72
C LEU A 73 11.29 37.46 7.92
N LEU A 74 10.77 37.07 9.09
CA LEU A 74 11.58 36.96 10.31
C LEU A 74 12.68 35.91 10.17
N GLN A 75 12.34 34.71 9.72
CA GLN A 75 13.24 33.57 9.70
C GLN A 75 14.19 33.60 8.50
N CYS A 76 13.77 34.12 7.34
CA CYS A 76 14.68 34.27 6.19
C CYS A 76 15.78 35.30 6.48
N HIS A 77 15.56 36.30 7.32
CA HIS A 77 16.66 37.18 7.75
C HIS A 77 17.69 36.46 8.63
N GLN A 78 17.24 35.52 9.45
CA GLN A 78 18.07 34.81 10.43
C GLN A 78 18.91 33.69 9.80
N TYR A 79 18.36 32.96 8.82
CA TYR A 79 18.99 31.76 8.27
C TYR A 79 19.67 31.98 6.91
N ARG A 80 20.84 31.37 6.72
CA ARG A 80 21.64 31.48 5.50
C ARG A 80 21.10 30.64 4.34
N SER A 81 20.51 29.48 4.63
CA SER A 81 19.90 28.56 3.67
C SER A 81 18.63 27.95 4.27
N ILE A 82 17.69 27.59 3.40
CA ILE A 82 16.44 26.92 3.74
C ILE A 82 16.45 25.59 2.99
N PRO A 83 17.03 24.52 3.57
CA PRO A 83 17.21 23.27 2.84
C PRO A 83 15.88 22.61 2.46
N LYS A 84 14.83 22.81 3.25
CA LYS A 84 13.48 22.25 3.04
C LYS A 84 12.39 23.31 3.18
N PHE A 85 11.61 23.49 2.12
CA PHE A 85 10.46 24.39 2.08
C PHE A 85 9.20 23.62 1.65
N GLN A 86 8.24 23.53 2.56
CA GLN A 86 6.95 22.89 2.36
C GLN A 86 5.82 23.90 2.60
N PHE A 87 4.99 24.09 1.59
CA PHE A 87 3.86 24.99 1.62
C PHE A 87 2.61 24.31 1.10
N SER A 88 1.59 24.21 1.95
CA SER A 88 0.29 23.65 1.59
C SER A 88 -0.83 24.65 1.90
N PHE A 89 -1.63 24.92 0.88
CA PHE A 89 -2.75 25.84 0.96
C PHE A 89 -4.05 25.18 0.50
N THR A 90 -4.94 24.97 1.46
CA THR A 90 -6.32 24.53 1.27
C THR A 90 -7.26 25.70 1.52
N GLN A 91 -8.15 25.95 0.57
CA GLN A 91 -9.25 26.89 0.74
C GLN A 91 -10.48 26.12 1.21
N ASP A 92 -11.01 26.46 2.39
CA ASP A 92 -12.15 25.77 2.98
C ASP A 92 -13.41 25.95 2.11
N ARG A 93 -14.09 24.83 1.84
CA ARG A 93 -15.30 24.75 1.01
C ARG A 93 -16.58 25.00 1.81
N CYS A 94 -16.49 25.25 3.12
CA CYS A 94 -17.62 25.51 4.00
C CYS A 94 -18.27 26.89 3.78
N ARG A 95 -18.53 27.34 2.55
CA ARG A 95 -19.59 28.32 2.26
C ARG A 95 -20.25 28.07 0.90
N PRO A 96 -21.58 27.94 0.85
CA PRO A 96 -22.34 27.89 -0.39
C PRO A 96 -22.44 29.30 -0.97
N TYR A 97 -21.41 29.75 -1.68
CA TYR A 97 -21.61 30.75 -2.71
C TYR A 97 -21.76 30.01 -4.04
N VAL A 98 -22.99 29.95 -4.49
CA VAL A 98 -23.40 29.44 -5.81
C VAL A 98 -22.68 30.27 -6.87
N TYR A 99 -21.49 29.92 -7.34
CA TYR A 99 -20.94 30.45 -8.60
C TYR A 99 -19.95 29.50 -9.27
N SER A 100 -19.96 29.60 -10.60
CA SER A 100 -19.38 28.69 -11.58
C SER A 100 -17.84 28.56 -11.60
N LYS A 101 -17.36 27.71 -12.52
CA LYS A 101 -16.04 27.13 -12.77
C LYS A 101 -14.78 28.03 -12.82
N TYR A 102 -14.83 29.33 -12.45
CA TYR A 102 -13.70 30.27 -12.65
C TYR A 102 -13.61 31.40 -11.61
N LEU A 103 -13.45 31.10 -10.32
CA LEU A 103 -13.14 32.14 -9.33
C LEU A 103 -11.67 32.07 -8.92
N PRO A 104 -10.80 32.99 -9.41
CA PRO A 104 -9.43 33.10 -8.92
C PRO A 104 -9.39 33.54 -7.45
N LEU A 105 -8.28 33.25 -6.77
CA LEU A 105 -8.04 33.79 -5.43
C LEU A 105 -8.15 35.32 -5.43
N PRO A 106 -8.60 35.95 -4.32
CA PRO A 106 -8.52 37.41 -4.19
C PRO A 106 -7.11 37.91 -4.54
N CYS A 107 -7.00 38.94 -5.37
CA CYS A 107 -5.73 39.40 -5.94
C CYS A 107 -4.66 39.65 -4.86
N GLU A 108 -5.05 40.24 -3.73
CA GLU A 108 -4.13 40.50 -2.61
C GLU A 108 -3.62 39.21 -1.95
N LEU A 109 -4.48 38.19 -1.83
CA LEU A 109 -4.08 36.88 -1.30
C LEU A 109 -3.13 36.17 -2.27
N ASP A 110 -3.41 36.22 -3.57
CA ASP A 110 -2.56 35.64 -4.61
C ASP A 110 -1.17 36.30 -4.62
N LYS A 111 -1.10 37.63 -4.58
CA LYS A 111 0.17 38.37 -4.46
C LYS A 111 0.97 37.95 -3.24
N LEU A 112 0.31 37.79 -2.09
CA LEU A 112 0.98 37.36 -0.85
C LEU A 112 1.49 35.91 -0.96
N ILE A 113 0.70 35.00 -1.52
CA ILE A 113 1.12 33.60 -1.76
C ILE A 113 2.34 33.56 -2.68
N ASN A 114 2.29 34.27 -3.81
CA ASN A 114 3.41 34.37 -4.75
C ASN A 114 4.67 34.88 -4.04
N ARG A 115 4.54 35.94 -3.24
CA ARG A 115 5.66 36.50 -2.48
C ARG A 115 6.21 35.51 -1.43
N CYS A 116 5.36 34.75 -0.74
CA CYS A 116 5.80 33.71 0.18
C CYS A 116 6.60 32.63 -0.53
N ILE A 117 6.13 32.14 -1.69
CA ILE A 117 6.82 31.12 -2.49
C ILE A 117 8.16 31.65 -3.00
N GLU A 118 8.19 32.88 -3.51
CA GLU A 118 9.43 33.51 -3.96
C GLU A 118 10.45 33.65 -2.82
N ILE A 119 10.03 34.10 -1.64
CA ILE A 119 10.93 34.23 -0.49
C ILE A 119 11.45 32.85 -0.07
N GLY A 120 10.56 31.86 0.03
CA GLY A 120 10.91 30.49 0.42
C GLY A 120 11.90 29.83 -0.54
N THR A 121 11.79 30.11 -1.85
CA THR A 121 12.59 29.45 -2.90
C THR A 121 13.95 30.10 -3.16
N ARG A 122 14.18 31.35 -2.71
CA ARG A 122 15.42 32.12 -2.98
C ARG A 122 16.65 31.70 -2.16
N LYS A 123 16.53 30.82 -1.17
CA LYS A 123 17.60 30.52 -0.19
C LYS A 123 18.20 29.11 -0.28
N GLY A 124 18.60 28.68 -1.48
CA GLY A 124 19.32 27.41 -1.65
C GLY A 124 18.48 26.19 -1.24
N VAL A 125 17.21 26.17 -1.67
CA VAL A 125 16.27 25.09 -1.36
C VAL A 125 16.67 23.81 -2.06
N LYS A 126 16.77 22.73 -1.29
CA LYS A 126 17.08 21.38 -1.80
C LYS A 126 15.83 20.51 -1.88
N GLU A 127 14.89 20.70 -0.96
CA GLU A 127 13.62 19.99 -0.93
C GLU A 127 12.46 20.98 -0.99
N LEU A 128 11.67 20.91 -2.06
CA LEU A 128 10.53 21.77 -2.28
C LEU A 128 9.26 20.94 -2.37
N SER A 129 8.27 21.26 -1.53
CA SER A 129 6.94 20.66 -1.61
C SER A 129 5.87 21.73 -1.58
N ILE A 130 5.12 21.87 -2.68
CA ILE A 130 4.03 22.83 -2.79
C ILE A 130 2.75 22.10 -3.16
N TYR A 131 1.69 22.27 -2.37
CA TYR A 131 0.40 21.65 -2.64
C TYR A 131 -0.77 22.61 -2.43
N PHE A 132 -1.58 22.77 -3.47
CA PHE A 132 -2.81 23.54 -3.43
C PHE A 132 -4.04 22.64 -3.45
N SER A 133 -5.01 22.94 -2.60
CA SER A 133 -6.34 22.33 -2.62
C SER A 133 -7.38 23.44 -2.67
N ILE A 134 -7.55 24.00 -3.86
CA ILE A 134 -8.48 25.11 -4.16
C ILE A 134 -9.47 24.71 -5.27
N THR A 135 -10.46 25.57 -5.55
CA THR A 135 -11.34 25.39 -6.71
C THR A 135 -10.59 25.73 -8.01
N GLY A 136 -9.93 24.73 -8.61
CA GLY A 136 -9.11 24.90 -9.83
C GLY A 136 -7.64 24.56 -9.59
N TYR A 137 -6.75 25.15 -10.39
CA TYR A 137 -5.31 24.96 -10.31
C TYR A 137 -4.61 26.28 -10.05
N TYR A 138 -3.63 26.28 -9.15
CA TYR A 138 -2.82 27.46 -8.84
C TYR A 138 -1.68 27.66 -9.85
N ARG A 139 -1.49 28.88 -10.36
CA ARG A 139 -0.35 29.19 -11.24
C ARG A 139 0.88 29.47 -10.40
N LEU A 140 1.94 28.68 -10.57
CA LEU A 140 3.17 28.84 -9.80
C LEU A 140 3.99 30.05 -10.30
N PRO A 141 4.68 30.79 -9.41
CA PRO A 141 5.62 31.83 -9.81
C PRO A 141 6.79 31.30 -10.67
N GLU A 142 7.17 32.04 -11.71
CA GLU A 142 8.29 31.66 -12.58
C GLU A 142 9.63 31.55 -11.83
N ALA A 143 9.84 32.37 -10.80
CA ALA A 143 11.05 32.37 -9.98
C ALA A 143 11.36 30.99 -9.38
N MET A 144 10.34 30.17 -9.12
CA MET A 144 10.48 28.81 -8.59
C MET A 144 11.04 27.82 -9.62
N LEU A 145 10.81 28.05 -10.91
CA LEU A 145 11.16 27.11 -11.98
C LEU A 145 12.67 27.09 -12.29
N SER A 146 13.45 27.99 -11.69
CA SER A 146 14.90 28.16 -11.89
C SER A 146 15.77 27.81 -10.67
N VAL A 147 15.23 27.11 -9.66
CA VAL A 147 15.97 26.74 -8.44
C VAL A 147 16.99 25.63 -8.72
N LYS A 148 18.27 25.98 -8.87
CA LYS A 148 19.33 25.05 -9.33
C LYS A 148 19.77 23.99 -8.32
N GLU A 149 19.64 24.29 -7.03
CA GLU A 149 20.07 23.43 -5.92
C GLU A 149 19.04 22.35 -5.57
N LEU A 150 17.90 22.33 -6.27
CA LEU A 150 16.77 21.46 -5.97
C LEU A 150 17.11 19.99 -6.24
N VAL A 151 16.94 19.16 -5.21
CA VAL A 151 17.19 17.71 -5.23
C VAL A 151 15.86 16.94 -5.21
N VAL A 152 14.87 17.42 -4.46
CA VAL A 152 13.53 16.83 -4.35
C VAL A 152 12.48 17.89 -4.63
N CYS A 153 11.56 17.62 -5.55
CA CYS A 153 10.47 18.51 -5.90
C CYS A 153 9.15 17.76 -5.92
N SER A 154 8.17 18.23 -5.15
CA SER A 154 6.80 17.74 -5.14
C SER A 154 5.83 18.89 -5.38
N LEU A 155 5.12 18.87 -6.49
CA LEU A 155 4.13 19.90 -6.83
C LEU A 155 2.74 19.28 -6.91
N GLY A 156 1.73 19.99 -6.43
CA GLY A 156 0.35 19.57 -6.67
C GLY A 156 -0.72 20.63 -6.55
N GLY A 157 -1.86 20.36 -7.21
CA GLY A 157 -2.96 21.30 -7.34
C GLY A 157 -2.62 22.56 -8.14
N CYS A 158 -1.62 22.49 -9.02
CA CYS A 158 -1.06 23.64 -9.72
C CYS A 158 -1.10 23.50 -11.25
N ILE A 159 -0.91 24.62 -11.94
CA ILE A 159 -0.64 24.69 -13.37
C ILE A 159 0.86 24.59 -13.58
N PHE A 160 1.26 23.74 -14.53
CA PHE A 160 2.65 23.55 -14.88
C PHE A 160 2.84 23.87 -16.36
N ASP A 161 3.32 25.10 -16.62
CA ASP A 161 3.40 25.68 -17.97
C ASP A 161 4.67 26.50 -18.23
N GLY A 162 5.64 26.50 -17.31
CA GLY A 162 6.92 27.21 -17.50
C GLY A 162 8.12 26.29 -17.72
N ALA A 163 9.18 26.85 -18.30
CA ALA A 163 10.43 26.14 -18.55
C ALA A 163 11.19 25.91 -17.25
N ILE A 164 11.41 24.63 -16.91
CA ILE A 164 12.16 24.24 -15.72
C ILE A 164 13.66 24.12 -16.01
N ASN A 165 14.48 24.39 -15.00
CA ASN A 165 15.92 24.10 -15.03
C ASN A 165 16.38 23.68 -13.63
N TRP A 166 16.29 22.38 -13.35
CA TRP A 166 16.61 21.78 -12.06
C TRP A 166 17.69 20.70 -12.23
N PRO A 167 18.96 21.11 -12.50
CA PRO A 167 20.03 20.19 -12.90
C PRO A 167 20.42 19.19 -11.82
N SER A 168 20.15 19.51 -10.55
CA SER A 168 20.48 18.68 -9.39
C SER A 168 19.35 17.73 -8.96
N LEU A 169 18.20 17.77 -9.67
CA LEU A 169 16.98 17.09 -9.24
C LEU A 169 17.12 15.57 -9.37
N ARG A 170 16.79 14.87 -8.29
CA ARG A 170 16.80 13.41 -8.18
C ARG A 170 15.39 12.84 -8.02
N GLU A 171 14.50 13.54 -7.34
CA GLU A 171 13.13 13.09 -7.14
C GLU A 171 12.14 14.15 -7.61
N PHE A 172 11.27 13.76 -8.54
CA PHE A 172 10.26 14.66 -9.08
C PHE A 172 8.87 14.03 -9.01
N SER A 173 7.96 14.68 -8.28
CA SER A 173 6.59 14.23 -8.05
C SER A 173 5.60 15.31 -8.45
N LEU A 174 4.64 14.95 -9.29
CA LEU A 174 3.53 15.79 -9.70
C LEU A 174 2.23 15.12 -9.25
N LYS A 175 1.38 15.85 -8.53
CA LYS A 175 0.10 15.34 -8.02
C LYS A 175 -1.04 16.31 -8.31
N GLU A 176 -2.06 15.89 -9.05
CA GLU A 176 -3.22 16.74 -9.38
C GLU A 176 -2.76 18.05 -10.06
N VAL A 177 -1.84 17.93 -11.03
CA VAL A 177 -1.25 19.05 -11.78
C VAL A 177 -1.83 19.12 -13.19
N GLN A 178 -2.14 20.33 -13.65
CA GLN A 178 -2.55 20.62 -15.03
C GLN A 178 -1.33 20.95 -15.89
N ILE A 179 -1.01 20.09 -16.86
CA ILE A 179 0.10 20.25 -17.80
C ILE A 179 -0.47 20.77 -19.13
N TYR A 180 -0.10 21.98 -19.54
CA TYR A 180 -0.54 22.54 -20.83
C TYR A 180 0.47 22.30 -21.95
N ASP A 181 1.76 22.28 -21.62
CA ASP A 181 2.84 22.08 -22.57
C ASP A 181 3.56 20.76 -22.29
N ARG A 182 3.30 19.75 -23.12
CA ARG A 182 3.92 18.43 -23.00
C ARG A 182 5.45 18.48 -23.11
N ARG A 183 6.00 19.50 -23.79
CA ARG A 183 7.46 19.66 -23.98
C ARG A 183 8.19 19.75 -22.66
N ILE A 184 7.54 20.17 -21.58
CA ILE A 184 8.15 20.22 -20.25
C ILE A 184 8.52 18.81 -19.78
N ILE A 185 7.64 17.82 -20.01
CA ILE A 185 7.90 16.42 -19.67
C ILE A 185 8.88 15.80 -20.67
N ASP A 186 8.70 16.07 -21.97
CA ASP A 186 9.59 15.55 -23.02
C ASP A 186 11.04 16.02 -22.84
N ASN A 187 11.24 17.23 -22.30
CA ASN A 187 12.56 17.83 -22.09
C ASN A 187 13.18 17.52 -20.72
N LEU A 188 12.58 16.64 -19.90
CA LEU A 188 13.14 16.30 -18.57
C LEU A 188 14.57 15.81 -18.63
N PHE A 189 14.95 15.14 -19.72
CA PHE A 189 16.33 14.73 -19.97
C PHE A 189 17.32 15.92 -19.98
N PHE A 190 16.92 17.05 -20.56
CA PHE A 190 17.75 18.26 -20.64
C PHE A 190 17.70 19.08 -19.35
N THR A 191 16.53 19.16 -18.72
CA THR A 191 16.29 20.07 -17.60
C THR A 191 16.65 19.46 -16.25
N CYS A 192 16.56 18.13 -16.13
CA CYS A 192 16.73 17.36 -14.90
C CYS A 192 17.49 16.02 -15.17
N PRO A 193 18.75 16.05 -15.62
CA PRO A 193 19.47 14.86 -16.09
C PRO A 193 19.78 13.81 -14.99
N LEU A 194 19.65 14.18 -13.71
CA LEU A 194 19.99 13.33 -12.56
C LEU A 194 18.77 12.66 -11.90
N ILE A 195 17.57 12.75 -12.49
CA ILE A 195 16.36 12.16 -11.90
C ILE A 195 16.54 10.66 -11.69
N GLU A 196 16.31 10.23 -10.45
CA GLU A 196 16.29 8.84 -10.00
C GLU A 196 14.85 8.33 -9.80
N LYS A 197 13.93 9.19 -9.37
CA LYS A 197 12.51 8.85 -9.14
C LYS A 197 11.59 9.86 -9.79
N PHE A 198 10.63 9.36 -10.57
CA PHE A 198 9.61 10.17 -11.22
C PHE A 198 8.21 9.67 -10.86
N SER A 199 7.35 10.56 -10.41
CA SER A 199 5.96 10.24 -10.03
C SER A 199 4.97 11.20 -10.66
N LEU A 200 3.94 10.68 -11.30
CA LEU A 200 2.83 11.42 -11.87
C LEU A 200 1.53 10.85 -11.29
N GLU A 201 0.81 11.63 -10.49
CA GLU A 201 -0.42 11.22 -9.83
C GLU A 201 -1.60 12.12 -10.17
N LYS A 202 -2.58 11.59 -10.90
CA LYS A 202 -3.80 12.28 -11.32
C LYS A 202 -3.52 13.62 -12.02
N CYS A 203 -2.47 13.70 -12.84
CA CYS A 203 -2.21 14.89 -13.64
C CYS A 203 -3.09 14.91 -14.90
N PHE A 204 -3.33 16.11 -15.42
CA PHE A 204 -4.26 16.39 -16.50
C PHE A 204 -3.52 17.07 -17.66
N GLY A 205 -4.05 16.94 -18.88
CA GLY A 205 -3.45 17.55 -20.08
C GLY A 205 -2.33 16.74 -20.74
N LEU A 206 -2.03 15.53 -20.23
CA LEU A 206 -1.05 14.61 -20.80
C LEU A 206 -1.75 13.34 -21.33
N LYS A 207 -1.76 13.16 -22.66
CA LYS A 207 -2.27 11.94 -23.30
C LYS A 207 -1.20 10.86 -23.48
N TYR A 208 0.03 11.29 -23.77
CA TYR A 208 1.18 10.44 -24.07
C TYR A 208 2.30 10.81 -23.11
N LEU A 209 2.85 9.83 -22.39
CA LEU A 209 4.01 9.99 -21.54
C LEU A 209 5.20 9.28 -22.18
N LEU A 210 6.20 10.03 -22.64
CA LEU A 210 7.46 9.51 -23.15
C LEU A 210 8.59 9.89 -22.19
N LEU A 211 9.32 8.90 -21.68
CA LEU A 211 10.50 9.10 -20.86
C LEU A 211 11.69 8.40 -21.50
N SER A 212 12.64 9.17 -22.03
CA SER A 212 13.84 8.66 -22.69
C SER A 212 15.08 9.43 -22.25
N GLY A 213 16.26 8.82 -22.41
CA GLY A 213 17.55 9.45 -22.11
C GLY A 213 17.89 9.60 -20.61
N LEU A 214 16.95 9.35 -19.69
CA LEU A 214 17.13 9.52 -18.24
C LEU A 214 17.97 8.39 -17.62
N ARG A 215 19.31 8.49 -17.76
CA ARG A 215 20.26 7.41 -17.40
C ARG A 215 20.30 7.02 -15.91
N LYS A 216 19.81 7.89 -15.02
CA LYS A 216 19.80 7.66 -13.57
C LYS A 216 18.44 7.22 -13.04
N LEU A 217 17.40 7.22 -13.89
CA LEU A 217 16.04 6.92 -13.48
C LEU A 217 15.90 5.44 -13.11
N LYS A 218 15.46 5.19 -11.87
CA LYS A 218 15.30 3.86 -11.28
C LYS A 218 13.84 3.55 -10.97
N GLU A 219 13.03 4.56 -10.67
CA GLU A 219 11.64 4.36 -10.27
C GLU A 219 10.71 5.29 -11.03
N VAL A 220 9.66 4.71 -11.62
CA VAL A 220 8.56 5.45 -12.25
C VAL A 220 7.23 5.01 -11.67
N LYS A 221 6.46 5.98 -11.17
CA LYS A 221 5.12 5.78 -10.65
C LYS A 221 4.13 6.63 -11.43
N VAL A 222 3.13 6.00 -12.01
CA VAL A 222 2.06 6.67 -12.75
C VAL A 222 0.73 6.25 -12.17
N LYS A 223 -0.02 7.21 -11.62
CA LYS A 223 -1.39 7.03 -11.18
C LYS A 223 -2.29 7.86 -12.07
N SER A 224 -2.92 7.24 -13.05
CA SER A 224 -3.73 7.90 -14.07
C SER A 224 -5.03 8.46 -13.47
N GLY A 225 -5.33 9.72 -13.81
CA GLY A 225 -6.57 10.42 -13.45
C GLY A 225 -7.62 10.35 -14.56
N TYR A 226 -8.51 11.34 -14.60
CA TYR A 226 -9.44 11.58 -15.72
C TYR A 226 -9.25 13.01 -16.22
N PRO A 227 -8.95 13.27 -17.51
CA PRO A 227 -8.80 12.32 -18.60
C PRO A 227 -7.57 11.43 -18.41
N HIS A 228 -7.68 10.19 -18.88
CA HIS A 228 -6.61 9.20 -18.74
C HIS A 228 -5.44 9.42 -19.69
N ILE A 229 -4.28 8.91 -19.29
CA ILE A 229 -3.12 8.73 -20.17
C ILE A 229 -3.42 7.55 -21.10
N GLU A 230 -3.35 7.79 -22.41
CA GLU A 230 -3.63 6.80 -23.47
C GLU A 230 -2.42 5.88 -23.71
N LYS A 231 -1.19 6.42 -23.64
CA LYS A 231 0.05 5.66 -23.85
C LYS A 231 1.18 6.12 -22.93
N ILE A 232 1.96 5.16 -22.43
CA ILE A 232 3.18 5.32 -21.65
C ILE A 232 4.31 4.59 -22.36
N GLU A 233 5.40 5.27 -22.65
CA GLU A 233 6.59 4.71 -23.28
C GLU A 233 7.82 5.11 -22.46
N ILE A 234 8.56 4.13 -21.95
CA ILE A 234 9.76 4.37 -21.14
C ILE A 234 10.95 3.66 -21.77
N ASP A 235 11.85 4.46 -22.33
CA ASP A 235 13.09 4.03 -22.94
C ASP A 235 14.27 4.28 -21.98
N VAL A 236 14.29 3.50 -20.89
CA VAL A 236 15.33 3.58 -19.86
C VAL A 236 15.73 2.19 -19.39
N VAL A 237 16.90 1.71 -19.86
CA VAL A 237 17.43 0.38 -19.50
C VAL A 237 17.62 0.20 -17.99
N GLY A 238 18.03 1.27 -17.29
CA GLY A 238 18.30 1.28 -15.86
C GLY A 238 17.07 1.35 -14.94
N LEU A 239 15.85 1.26 -15.47
CA LEU A 239 14.63 1.29 -14.66
C LEU A 239 14.50 0.00 -13.85
N HIS A 240 14.35 0.12 -12.52
CA HIS A 240 14.22 -1.02 -11.60
C HIS A 240 12.77 -1.24 -11.16
N THR A 241 12.03 -0.15 -10.97
CA THR A 241 10.65 -0.18 -10.44
C THR A 241 9.72 0.60 -11.36
N PHE A 242 8.66 -0.07 -11.80
CA PHE A 242 7.53 0.56 -12.48
C PHE A 242 6.23 0.28 -11.74
N SER A 243 5.44 1.33 -11.52
CA SER A 243 4.14 1.24 -10.88
C SER A 243 3.09 2.02 -11.67
N TYR A 244 2.08 1.32 -12.18
CA TYR A 244 0.92 1.92 -12.83
C TYR A 244 -0.35 1.72 -11.97
N SER A 245 -1.18 2.74 -11.85
CA SER A 245 -2.50 2.63 -11.24
C SER A 245 -3.55 3.51 -11.93
N ALA A 246 -4.69 2.95 -12.30
CA ALA A 246 -5.86 3.67 -12.80
C ALA A 246 -7.12 3.22 -12.05
N ARG A 247 -8.14 4.08 -12.03
CA ARG A 247 -9.47 3.79 -11.48
C ARG A 247 -10.54 3.60 -12.56
N HIS A 248 -10.16 3.60 -13.82
CA HIS A 248 -11.07 3.68 -14.95
C HIS A 248 -10.93 2.49 -15.88
N CYS A 249 -12.01 2.19 -16.63
CA CYS A 249 -12.10 1.04 -17.53
C CYS A 249 -11.30 1.20 -18.84
N LEU A 250 -10.74 2.38 -19.10
CA LEU A 250 -10.02 2.67 -20.34
C LEU A 250 -8.63 2.03 -20.34
N LYS A 251 -8.25 1.47 -21.49
CA LYS A 251 -6.95 0.83 -21.70
C LYS A 251 -5.87 1.90 -21.89
N THR A 252 -4.76 1.74 -21.18
CA THR A 252 -3.52 2.49 -21.41
C THR A 252 -2.52 1.55 -22.04
N ASP A 253 -1.94 1.95 -23.17
CA ASP A 253 -0.85 1.23 -23.80
C ASP A 253 0.45 1.51 -23.04
N ILE A 254 1.16 0.46 -22.61
CA ILE A 254 2.35 0.59 -21.76
C ILE A 254 3.49 -0.15 -22.46
N ASP A 255 4.45 0.61 -22.98
CA ASP A 255 5.67 0.10 -23.56
C ASP A 255 6.87 0.37 -22.65
N LEU A 256 7.39 -0.71 -22.07
CA LEU A 256 8.60 -0.77 -21.26
C LEU A 256 9.63 -1.72 -21.89
N THR A 257 9.55 -2.01 -23.19
CA THR A 257 10.36 -3.06 -23.84
C THR A 257 11.86 -2.84 -23.67
N SER A 258 12.32 -1.59 -23.62
CA SER A 258 13.71 -1.21 -23.34
C SER A 258 14.17 -1.38 -21.88
N CYS A 259 13.25 -1.50 -20.92
CA CYS A 259 13.53 -1.53 -19.48
C CYS A 259 14.03 -2.91 -19.01
N LYS A 260 15.22 -3.33 -19.46
CA LYS A 260 15.74 -4.69 -19.22
C LYS A 260 16.13 -5.00 -17.77
N ASN A 261 16.39 -3.99 -16.94
CA ASN A 261 16.74 -4.16 -15.52
C ASN A 261 15.53 -4.09 -14.58
N LEU A 262 14.31 -4.21 -15.11
CA LEU A 262 13.10 -4.10 -14.32
C LEU A 262 12.98 -5.28 -13.35
N GLU A 263 13.01 -4.98 -12.05
CA GLU A 263 12.88 -5.97 -10.98
C GLU A 263 11.49 -5.96 -10.33
N VAL A 264 10.81 -4.81 -10.35
CA VAL A 264 9.52 -4.61 -9.69
C VAL A 264 8.52 -4.04 -10.70
N PHE A 265 7.47 -4.79 -10.98
CA PHE A 265 6.34 -4.34 -11.79
C PHE A 265 5.04 -4.38 -10.99
N LYS A 266 4.41 -3.22 -10.82
CA LYS A 266 3.13 -3.07 -10.14
C LYS A 266 2.11 -2.48 -11.10
N PHE A 267 0.98 -3.15 -11.25
CA PHE A 267 -0.11 -2.70 -12.09
C PHE A 267 -1.42 -2.79 -11.33
N LYS A 268 -2.15 -1.68 -11.28
CA LYS A 268 -3.51 -1.61 -10.78
C LYS A 268 -4.40 -1.02 -11.86
N GLY A 269 -5.15 -1.86 -12.56
CA GLY A 269 -6.04 -1.44 -13.65
C GLY A 269 -7.42 -2.03 -13.50
N TYR A 270 -8.31 -1.69 -14.41
CA TYR A 270 -9.65 -2.29 -14.44
C TYR A 270 -9.60 -3.73 -14.98
N ASN A 271 -8.95 -3.92 -16.13
CA ASN A 271 -8.78 -5.23 -16.77
C ASN A 271 -7.30 -5.66 -16.76
N ILE A 272 -7.07 -6.93 -16.43
CA ILE A 272 -5.81 -7.63 -16.72
C ILE A 272 -6.05 -8.50 -17.97
N THR A 273 -5.27 -8.31 -19.02
CA THR A 273 -5.43 -9.01 -20.31
C THR A 273 -4.36 -10.09 -20.51
N GLU A 274 -4.64 -11.06 -21.37
CA GLU A 274 -3.66 -12.11 -21.72
C GLU A 274 -2.44 -11.52 -22.41
N ASP A 275 -2.65 -10.57 -23.33
CA ASP A 275 -1.59 -9.85 -24.03
C ASP A 275 -0.58 -9.22 -23.04
N MET A 276 -1.08 -8.68 -21.92
CA MET A 276 -0.25 -8.06 -20.90
C MET A 276 0.60 -9.11 -20.18
N ILE A 277 0.03 -10.27 -19.85
CA ILE A 277 0.77 -11.36 -19.20
C ILE A 277 1.83 -11.92 -20.15
N GLN A 278 1.47 -12.17 -21.42
CA GLN A 278 2.41 -12.63 -22.45
C GLN A 278 3.53 -11.60 -22.67
N TYR A 279 3.20 -10.31 -22.69
CA TYR A 279 4.17 -9.22 -22.77
C TYR A 279 5.17 -9.25 -21.61
N LEU A 280 4.68 -9.44 -20.37
CA LEU A 280 5.53 -9.52 -19.18
C LEU A 280 6.48 -10.73 -19.23
N ASN A 281 5.95 -11.92 -19.55
CA ASN A 281 6.73 -13.15 -19.65
C ASN A 281 7.87 -13.02 -20.69
N ARG A 282 7.58 -12.40 -21.84
CA ARG A 282 8.54 -12.26 -22.95
C ARG A 282 9.62 -11.22 -22.66
N ASN A 283 9.26 -10.09 -22.04
CA ASN A 283 10.14 -8.93 -21.97
C ASN A 283 10.95 -8.81 -20.67
N PHE A 284 10.46 -9.38 -19.55
CA PHE A 284 11.08 -9.18 -18.24
C PHE A 284 11.33 -10.47 -17.45
N PRO A 285 12.20 -11.37 -17.95
CA PRO A 285 12.55 -12.61 -17.25
C PRO A 285 13.29 -12.40 -15.91
N ALA A 286 13.80 -11.17 -15.67
CA ALA A 286 14.50 -10.77 -14.45
C ALA A 286 13.61 -10.16 -13.35
N LEU A 287 12.29 -10.08 -13.57
CA LEU A 287 11.37 -9.60 -12.54
C LEU A 287 11.44 -10.45 -11.28
N LYS A 288 11.57 -9.78 -10.13
CA LYS A 288 11.53 -10.38 -8.79
C LYS A 288 10.17 -10.19 -8.13
N VAL A 289 9.50 -9.07 -8.39
CA VAL A 289 8.20 -8.72 -7.80
C VAL A 289 7.20 -8.35 -8.88
N LEU A 290 6.10 -9.08 -8.92
CA LEU A 290 4.97 -8.84 -9.82
C LEU A 290 3.71 -8.62 -8.99
N VAL A 291 3.11 -7.43 -9.10
CA VAL A 291 1.83 -7.09 -8.47
C VAL A 291 0.83 -6.75 -9.56
N LEU A 292 -0.23 -7.54 -9.69
CA LEU A 292 -1.33 -7.33 -10.61
C LEU A 292 -2.63 -7.18 -9.81
N HIS A 293 -3.24 -6.01 -9.89
CA HIS A 293 -4.52 -5.70 -9.28
C HIS A 293 -5.52 -5.34 -10.39
N GLY A 294 -6.55 -6.17 -10.57
CA GLY A 294 -7.61 -5.98 -11.55
C GLY A 294 -8.99 -6.01 -10.89
N GLU A 295 -9.97 -5.30 -11.45
CA GLU A 295 -11.38 -5.57 -11.14
C GLU A 295 -11.90 -6.76 -11.93
N ARG A 296 -11.44 -6.96 -13.16
CA ARG A 296 -11.83 -8.08 -14.02
C ARG A 296 -10.64 -8.77 -14.66
N LEU A 297 -10.72 -10.10 -14.72
CA LEU A 297 -9.83 -10.97 -15.48
C LEU A 297 -10.68 -12.05 -16.18
N HIS A 298 -11.03 -11.77 -17.43
CA HIS A 298 -11.76 -12.68 -18.31
C HIS A 298 -10.82 -13.34 -19.31
N LEU A 299 -9.93 -14.19 -18.81
CA LEU A 299 -8.99 -14.95 -19.63
C LEU A 299 -9.44 -16.41 -19.66
N GLN A 300 -9.16 -17.15 -20.73
CA GLN A 300 -9.36 -18.60 -20.70
C GLN A 300 -8.29 -19.28 -19.83
N ARG A 301 -7.05 -18.80 -19.94
CA ARG A 301 -5.87 -19.34 -19.27
C ARG A 301 -4.98 -18.21 -18.74
N ILE A 302 -4.49 -18.36 -17.51
CA ILE A 302 -3.47 -17.49 -16.90
C ILE A 302 -2.15 -18.28 -16.94
N GLU A 303 -1.13 -17.78 -17.62
CA GLU A 303 0.18 -18.44 -17.63
C GLU A 303 1.28 -17.44 -17.26
N ILE A 304 1.80 -17.56 -16.05
CA ILE A 304 2.90 -16.72 -15.55
C ILE A 304 4.15 -17.58 -15.46
N SER A 305 5.12 -17.31 -16.33
CA SER A 305 6.33 -18.12 -16.50
C SER A 305 7.56 -17.21 -16.39
N ILE A 306 7.82 -16.68 -15.20
CA ILE A 306 8.89 -15.72 -14.91
C ILE A 306 9.95 -16.39 -14.00
N PRO A 307 11.14 -16.75 -14.51
CA PRO A 307 12.08 -17.63 -13.79
C PRO A 307 12.61 -17.08 -12.46
N LEU A 308 12.81 -15.76 -12.38
CA LEU A 308 13.43 -15.09 -11.23
C LEU A 308 12.39 -14.48 -10.26
N LEU A 309 11.10 -14.75 -10.47
CA LEU A 309 10.03 -14.18 -9.65
C LEU A 309 10.05 -14.75 -8.23
N GLU A 310 10.18 -13.86 -7.25
CA GLU A 310 10.21 -14.19 -5.82
C GLU A 310 8.86 -13.87 -5.15
N THR A 311 8.17 -12.83 -5.61
CA THR A 311 6.89 -12.37 -5.06
C THR A 311 5.86 -12.15 -6.17
N LEU A 312 4.73 -12.84 -6.08
CA LEU A 312 3.59 -12.66 -6.97
C LEU A 312 2.37 -12.22 -6.15
N HIS A 313 1.77 -11.09 -6.48
CA HIS A 313 0.51 -10.64 -5.92
C HIS A 313 -0.52 -10.53 -7.04
N LEU A 314 -1.50 -11.41 -7.05
CA LEU A 314 -2.61 -11.39 -8.00
C LEU A 314 -3.89 -11.07 -7.23
N VAL A 315 -4.40 -9.85 -7.38
CA VAL A 315 -5.62 -9.38 -6.73
C VAL A 315 -6.65 -9.12 -7.81
N VAL A 316 -7.63 -10.00 -7.94
CA VAL A 316 -8.67 -9.87 -8.95
C VAL A 316 -10.03 -10.08 -8.31
N ALA A 317 -10.91 -9.10 -8.46
CA ALA A 317 -12.29 -9.26 -8.02
C ALA A 317 -12.99 -10.33 -8.89
N GLN A 318 -13.23 -10.07 -10.17
CA GLN A 318 -13.99 -10.99 -11.03
C GLN A 318 -13.05 -11.82 -11.92
N ILE A 319 -12.94 -13.13 -11.64
CA ILE A 319 -12.23 -14.09 -12.50
C ILE A 319 -13.23 -14.96 -13.28
N SER A 320 -12.94 -15.20 -14.56
CA SER A 320 -13.61 -16.26 -15.34
C SER A 320 -12.62 -17.24 -15.99
N ALA A 321 -11.40 -17.31 -15.47
CA ALA A 321 -10.37 -18.21 -15.97
C ALA A 321 -10.64 -19.68 -15.61
N VAL A 322 -10.43 -20.55 -16.59
CA VAL A 322 -10.58 -22.01 -16.46
C VAL A 322 -9.29 -22.62 -15.91
N GLU A 323 -8.16 -22.10 -16.37
CA GLU A 323 -6.83 -22.62 -16.03
C GLU A 323 -5.89 -21.48 -15.58
N ALA A 324 -5.08 -21.75 -14.56
CA ALA A 324 -3.99 -20.89 -14.11
C ALA A 324 -2.73 -21.72 -13.83
N ILE A 325 -1.65 -21.38 -14.53
CA ILE A 325 -0.35 -22.03 -14.47
C ILE A 325 0.69 -20.98 -14.06
N ILE A 326 1.36 -21.24 -12.96
CA ILE A 326 2.40 -20.37 -12.40
C ILE A 326 3.70 -21.18 -12.35
N ASN A 327 4.56 -20.95 -13.33
CA ASN A 327 5.85 -21.63 -13.50
C ASN A 327 6.99 -20.69 -13.09
N THR A 328 7.20 -20.58 -11.78
CA THR A 328 8.14 -19.60 -11.19
C THR A 328 8.94 -20.29 -10.06
N PRO A 329 10.08 -20.92 -10.38
CA PRO A 329 10.77 -21.83 -9.45
C PRO A 329 11.37 -21.17 -8.21
N ARG A 330 11.57 -19.84 -8.25
CA ARG A 330 12.10 -19.04 -7.13
C ARG A 330 11.02 -18.36 -6.30
N LEU A 331 9.75 -18.69 -6.52
CA LEU A 331 8.62 -18.04 -5.85
C LEU A 331 8.62 -18.37 -4.35
N ARG A 332 8.65 -17.33 -3.52
CA ARG A 332 8.64 -17.40 -2.05
C ARG A 332 7.31 -16.93 -1.47
N SER A 333 6.70 -15.93 -2.11
CA SER A 333 5.45 -15.34 -1.64
C SER A 333 4.46 -15.27 -2.78
N PHE A 334 3.27 -15.83 -2.56
CA PHE A 334 2.18 -15.75 -3.53
C PHE A 334 0.90 -15.29 -2.86
N LYS A 335 0.58 -14.01 -3.02
CA LYS A 335 -0.71 -13.48 -2.56
C LYS A 335 -1.72 -13.56 -3.69
N CYS A 336 -2.85 -14.21 -3.44
CA CYS A 336 -3.86 -14.43 -4.47
C CYS A 336 -5.26 -14.11 -3.92
N VAL A 337 -5.78 -12.92 -4.20
CA VAL A 337 -7.14 -12.53 -3.82
C VAL A 337 -8.03 -12.79 -5.02
N MET A 338 -8.95 -13.75 -4.91
CA MET A 338 -9.84 -14.17 -6.00
C MET A 338 -11.24 -14.48 -5.45
N HIS A 339 -12.29 -13.90 -6.03
CA HIS A 339 -13.67 -14.30 -5.66
C HIS A 339 -14.05 -15.69 -6.18
N LYS A 340 -13.35 -16.22 -7.20
CA LYS A 340 -13.49 -17.59 -7.72
C LYS A 340 -12.11 -18.10 -8.15
N ILE A 341 -11.73 -19.32 -7.76
CA ILE A 341 -10.45 -19.93 -8.15
C ILE A 341 -10.65 -20.69 -9.47
N PRO A 342 -9.71 -20.63 -10.43
CA PRO A 342 -9.76 -21.43 -11.66
C PRO A 342 -9.82 -22.94 -11.37
N SER A 343 -10.53 -23.70 -12.22
CA SER A 343 -10.71 -25.15 -12.06
C SER A 343 -9.39 -25.92 -12.09
N LEU A 344 -8.41 -25.45 -12.84
CA LEU A 344 -7.05 -25.97 -12.83
C LEU A 344 -6.11 -24.88 -12.33
N PHE A 345 -5.50 -25.10 -11.16
CA PHE A 345 -4.58 -24.15 -10.54
C PHE A 345 -3.27 -24.86 -10.19
N TYR A 346 -2.21 -24.53 -10.91
CA TYR A 346 -0.92 -25.18 -10.79
C TYR A 346 0.17 -24.16 -10.47
N VAL A 347 0.92 -24.41 -9.40
CA VAL A 347 2.05 -23.58 -8.97
C VAL A 347 3.29 -24.46 -8.86
N ASN A 348 4.21 -24.32 -9.80
CA ASN A 348 5.50 -24.97 -9.75
C ASN A 348 6.51 -24.06 -9.04
N SER A 349 6.71 -24.29 -7.74
CA SER A 349 7.76 -23.66 -6.94
C SER A 349 8.60 -24.70 -6.21
N LEU A 350 9.90 -24.45 -6.10
CA LEU A 350 10.85 -25.29 -5.38
C LEU A 350 10.96 -24.92 -3.87
N GLN A 351 10.23 -23.89 -3.42
CA GLN A 351 10.33 -23.31 -2.08
C GLN A 351 8.96 -23.25 -1.38
N GLU A 352 8.94 -23.07 -0.06
CA GLU A 352 7.71 -22.82 0.70
C GLU A 352 7.03 -21.54 0.19
N VAL A 353 5.76 -21.63 -0.22
CA VAL A 353 4.99 -20.52 -0.77
C VAL A 353 3.87 -20.14 0.18
N THR A 354 3.99 -18.97 0.82
CA THR A 354 2.87 -18.39 1.57
C THR A 354 1.76 -18.03 0.60
N LEU A 355 0.63 -18.75 0.66
CA LEU A 355 -0.55 -18.53 -0.17
C LEU A 355 -1.69 -17.89 0.62
N GLU A 356 -1.90 -16.57 0.45
CA GLU A 356 -3.05 -15.87 1.02
C GLU A 356 -4.23 -15.87 0.02
N LEU A 357 -5.24 -16.72 0.26
CA LEU A 357 -6.50 -16.76 -0.51
C LEU A 357 -7.63 -16.02 0.19
N PHE A 358 -8.09 -14.94 -0.41
CA PHE A 358 -9.29 -14.22 0.05
C PHE A 358 -10.50 -14.66 -0.79
N VAL A 359 -11.47 -15.29 -0.15
CA VAL A 359 -12.73 -15.74 -0.77
C VAL A 359 -13.85 -14.85 -0.25
N ASP A 360 -14.57 -14.18 -1.14
CA ASP A 360 -15.74 -13.37 -0.77
C ASP A 360 -17.02 -14.19 -0.98
N LEU A 361 -17.76 -14.45 0.09
CA LEU A 361 -18.96 -15.28 0.05
C LEU A 361 -20.21 -14.53 -0.41
N ASP A 362 -20.15 -13.21 -0.62
CA ASP A 362 -21.32 -12.45 -1.09
C ASP A 362 -21.76 -12.85 -2.51
N TYR A 363 -20.87 -13.48 -3.29
CA TYR A 363 -21.11 -13.89 -4.67
C TYR A 363 -21.44 -15.38 -4.86
N ILE A 364 -21.36 -16.21 -3.81
CA ILE A 364 -21.76 -17.62 -3.91
C ILE A 364 -23.29 -17.66 -3.97
N LYS A 365 -23.84 -18.10 -5.10
CA LYS A 365 -25.29 -18.18 -5.30
C LYS A 365 -25.92 -19.11 -4.27
N HIS A 366 -27.14 -18.77 -3.82
CA HIS A 366 -27.95 -19.64 -2.97
C HIS A 366 -28.11 -21.04 -3.59
N GLY A 367 -27.31 -22.02 -3.18
CA GLY A 367 -27.40 -23.39 -3.70
C GLY A 367 -26.11 -24.18 -3.85
N GLU A 368 -24.94 -23.54 -3.96
CA GLU A 368 -23.65 -24.23 -4.11
C GLU A 368 -23.10 -24.65 -2.73
N SER A 369 -22.61 -25.89 -2.62
CA SER A 369 -21.99 -26.42 -1.40
C SER A 369 -20.57 -25.87 -1.27
N PHE A 370 -20.42 -24.70 -0.64
CA PHE A 370 -19.15 -24.02 -0.40
C PHE A 370 -18.01 -24.98 -0.01
N LEU A 371 -18.26 -25.93 0.90
CA LEU A 371 -17.22 -26.87 1.35
C LEU A 371 -16.74 -27.81 0.23
N GLU A 372 -17.59 -28.21 -0.70
CA GLU A 372 -17.19 -29.06 -1.83
C GLU A 372 -16.37 -28.25 -2.85
N ASP A 373 -16.82 -27.04 -3.20
CA ASP A 373 -16.06 -26.16 -4.10
C ASP A 373 -14.71 -25.80 -3.47
N PHE A 374 -14.73 -25.47 -2.18
CA PHE A 374 -13.55 -25.16 -1.39
C PHE A 374 -12.61 -26.36 -1.28
N ARG A 375 -13.15 -27.56 -1.07
CA ARG A 375 -12.38 -28.81 -1.09
C ARG A 375 -11.74 -29.05 -2.46
N GLU A 376 -12.47 -28.83 -3.55
CA GLU A 376 -11.94 -28.93 -4.91
C GLU A 376 -10.82 -27.91 -5.16
N TYR A 377 -11.00 -26.66 -4.71
CA TYR A 377 -9.96 -25.63 -4.79
C TYR A 377 -8.70 -26.01 -4.02
N LEU A 378 -8.83 -26.51 -2.79
CA LEU A 378 -7.68 -26.89 -2.00
C LEU A 378 -6.99 -28.17 -2.52
N LYS A 379 -7.70 -29.10 -3.17
CA LYS A 379 -7.08 -30.26 -3.86
C LYS A 379 -6.04 -29.82 -4.89
N ASN A 380 -6.32 -28.75 -5.63
CA ASN A 380 -5.38 -28.19 -6.61
C ASN A 380 -4.13 -27.58 -5.95
N LEU A 381 -4.17 -27.31 -4.64
CA LEU A 381 -3.09 -26.69 -3.87
C LEU A 381 -2.27 -27.69 -3.06
N ASN A 382 -2.59 -28.99 -3.11
CA ASN A 382 -1.91 -30.03 -2.32
C ASN A 382 -0.40 -30.17 -2.62
N GLN A 383 0.09 -29.51 -3.67
CA GLN A 383 1.52 -29.50 -4.01
C GLN A 383 2.33 -28.48 -3.19
N ILE A 384 1.67 -27.62 -2.40
CA ILE A 384 2.28 -26.51 -1.67
C ILE A 384 2.42 -26.89 -0.19
N LYS A 385 3.66 -26.99 0.31
CA LYS A 385 3.99 -27.46 1.67
C LYS A 385 3.60 -26.51 2.82
N LEU A 386 3.37 -25.22 2.54
CA LEU A 386 3.16 -24.21 3.58
C LEU A 386 2.14 -23.15 3.17
N VAL A 387 0.85 -23.50 3.25
CA VAL A 387 -0.26 -22.66 2.76
C VAL A 387 -0.87 -21.82 3.89
N THR A 388 -0.50 -20.54 3.98
CA THR A 388 -1.13 -19.57 4.88
C THR A 388 -2.47 -19.04 4.36
N LEU A 389 -3.49 -19.87 4.40
CA LEU A 389 -4.82 -19.53 3.89
C LEU A 389 -5.51 -18.45 4.73
N SER A 390 -5.92 -17.32 4.12
CA SER A 390 -6.63 -16.18 4.75
C SER A 390 -8.06 -15.97 4.26
N ILE A 391 -9.01 -16.75 4.79
CA ILE A 391 -10.43 -16.67 4.42
C ILE A 391 -11.10 -15.48 5.13
N CYS A 392 -11.87 -14.66 4.39
CA CYS A 392 -12.71 -13.60 4.93
C CYS A 392 -14.19 -13.83 4.59
N VAL A 393 -15.00 -14.10 5.62
CA VAL A 393 -16.41 -14.46 5.47
C VAL A 393 -17.30 -13.29 5.88
N TYR A 394 -18.16 -12.76 4.98
CA TYR A 394 -19.00 -11.56 5.24
C TYR A 394 -20.53 -11.80 5.36
N SER A 395 -21.04 -13.03 5.18
CA SER A 395 -22.50 -13.26 5.05
C SER A 395 -23.09 -14.19 6.12
N SER A 396 -24.29 -13.83 6.58
CA SER A 396 -25.10 -14.52 7.62
C SER A 396 -26.17 -15.50 7.08
N SER A 397 -26.20 -15.79 5.77
CA SER A 397 -27.32 -16.52 5.14
C SER A 397 -26.92 -17.76 4.33
N VAL A 398 -25.64 -17.93 3.98
CA VAL A 398 -25.14 -19.03 3.12
C VAL A 398 -24.74 -20.26 3.95
N ILE A 399 -24.42 -20.08 5.24
CA ILE A 399 -23.82 -21.13 6.07
C ILE A 399 -24.85 -22.16 6.58
N HIS A 400 -26.14 -21.84 6.60
CA HIS A 400 -27.21 -22.78 6.96
C HIS A 400 -27.27 -24.04 6.06
N LYS A 401 -26.63 -24.04 4.88
CA LYS A 401 -26.50 -25.22 4.00
C LYS A 401 -25.20 -26.02 4.16
N ILE A 402 -24.23 -25.54 4.94
CA ILE A 402 -22.98 -26.27 5.23
C ILE A 402 -23.27 -27.57 6.00
N VAL A 403 -24.39 -27.61 6.73
CA VAL A 403 -24.78 -28.69 7.65
C VAL A 403 -25.23 -29.98 6.95
N SER A 404 -25.53 -29.99 5.63
CA SER A 404 -26.18 -31.14 5.00
C SER A 404 -25.30 -32.07 4.14
N SER A 405 -24.00 -31.80 3.93
CA SER A 405 -23.15 -32.64 3.07
C SER A 405 -22.00 -33.33 3.83
N THR A 406 -22.33 -34.08 4.88
CA THR A 406 -21.42 -35.11 5.42
C THR A 406 -21.52 -36.38 4.58
N ALA A 407 -20.86 -36.42 3.42
CA ALA A 407 -20.62 -37.67 2.70
C ALA A 407 -19.51 -37.52 1.66
N SER A 408 -18.26 -37.80 2.05
CA SER A 408 -17.22 -38.50 1.26
C SER A 408 -15.88 -38.47 1.99
N ASP A 409 -15.19 -39.61 2.07
CA ASP A 409 -13.91 -39.83 2.76
C ASP A 409 -12.93 -38.65 2.62
N PRO A 410 -12.34 -38.15 3.72
CA PRO A 410 -11.50 -36.96 3.70
C PRO A 410 -10.21 -37.23 2.93
N VAL A 411 -9.96 -36.46 1.87
CA VAL A 411 -8.62 -36.34 1.27
C VAL A 411 -7.90 -35.33 2.12
N LEU A 412 -7.03 -35.80 3.02
CA LEU A 412 -6.23 -34.95 3.89
C LEU A 412 -5.20 -34.21 3.04
N LEU A 413 -5.28 -32.88 3.05
CA LEU A 413 -4.30 -32.02 2.40
C LEU A 413 -3.19 -31.67 3.38
N ASP A 414 -1.94 -31.67 2.91
CA ASP A 414 -0.74 -31.41 3.72
C ASP A 414 -0.56 -29.90 3.98
N ILE A 415 -1.53 -29.29 4.65
CA ILE A 415 -1.54 -27.86 4.99
C ILE A 415 -1.09 -27.68 6.43
N SER A 416 0.18 -27.33 6.63
CA SER A 416 0.78 -27.18 7.96
C SER A 416 0.29 -25.93 8.73
N HIS A 417 0.05 -24.79 8.08
CA HIS A 417 -0.17 -23.51 8.78
C HIS A 417 -1.30 -22.65 8.19
N LEU A 418 -2.46 -22.60 8.83
CA LEU A 418 -3.62 -21.79 8.45
C LEU A 418 -3.58 -20.39 9.09
N LYS A 419 -4.06 -19.32 8.43
CA LYS A 419 -4.25 -17.99 9.05
C LYS A 419 -5.63 -17.45 8.73
N LEU A 420 -6.60 -17.59 9.63
CA LEU A 420 -7.99 -17.29 9.32
C LEU A 420 -8.39 -15.86 9.78
N GLU A 421 -9.16 -15.14 8.95
CA GLU A 421 -9.68 -13.79 9.25
C GLU A 421 -11.22 -13.74 9.04
N THR A 422 -12.02 -14.25 9.98
CA THR A 422 -13.47 -14.46 9.78
C THR A 422 -14.37 -13.33 10.31
N PHE A 423 -15.47 -13.03 9.63
CA PHE A 423 -16.53 -12.16 10.16
C PHE A 423 -17.87 -12.91 10.27
N ALA A 424 -17.83 -14.14 10.79
CA ALA A 424 -18.96 -15.07 10.92
C ALA A 424 -19.64 -14.99 12.31
N MET A 425 -20.90 -15.44 12.41
CA MET A 425 -21.66 -15.56 13.68
C MET A 425 -21.28 -16.87 14.42
N GLU A 426 -21.63 -17.01 15.70
CA GLU A 426 -21.34 -18.20 16.54
C GLU A 426 -21.72 -19.56 15.87
N ASN A 427 -22.96 -19.73 15.42
CA ASN A 427 -23.41 -20.97 14.77
C ASN A 427 -22.65 -21.29 13.47
N GLU A 428 -22.17 -20.26 12.79
CA GLU A 428 -21.45 -20.35 11.52
C GLU A 428 -19.99 -20.74 11.74
N SER A 429 -19.42 -20.28 12.85
CA SER A 429 -18.06 -20.57 13.28
C SER A 429 -17.86 -22.07 13.51
N HIS A 430 -18.80 -22.74 14.17
CA HIS A 430 -18.71 -24.18 14.44
C HIS A 430 -18.71 -25.03 13.16
N ALA A 431 -19.56 -24.69 12.18
CA ALA A 431 -19.66 -25.40 10.91
C ALA A 431 -18.41 -25.17 10.04
N LEU A 432 -17.88 -23.95 10.04
CA LEU A 432 -16.64 -23.62 9.34
C LEU A 432 -15.44 -24.39 9.91
N VAL A 433 -15.33 -24.49 11.24
CA VAL A 433 -14.27 -25.28 11.90
C VAL A 433 -14.37 -26.75 11.51
N ASP A 434 -15.57 -27.34 11.57
CA ASP A 434 -15.75 -28.75 11.19
C ASP A 434 -15.37 -29.01 9.74
N GLY A 435 -15.85 -28.16 8.83
CA GLY A 435 -15.53 -28.27 7.40
C GLY A 435 -14.03 -28.14 7.14
N LEU A 436 -13.38 -27.12 7.69
CA LEU A 436 -11.94 -26.90 7.51
C LEU A 436 -11.11 -28.05 8.09
N PHE A 437 -11.41 -28.50 9.31
CA PHE A 437 -10.60 -29.52 9.99
C PHE A 437 -10.82 -30.91 9.39
N CYS A 438 -12.00 -31.18 8.81
CA CYS A 438 -12.22 -32.35 7.96
C CYS A 438 -11.36 -32.35 6.69
N ILE A 439 -11.06 -31.18 6.12
CA ILE A 439 -10.34 -31.07 4.85
C ILE A 439 -8.82 -31.09 5.05
N CYS A 440 -8.27 -30.34 6.00
CA CYS A 440 -6.84 -30.05 6.02
C CYS A 440 -6.07 -30.31 7.32
N ARG A 441 -6.74 -30.56 8.46
CA ARG A 441 -6.10 -30.85 9.77
C ARG A 441 -4.79 -30.06 10.01
N PRO A 442 -4.85 -28.71 10.13
CA PRO A 442 -3.64 -27.90 10.14
C PRO A 442 -2.83 -28.08 11.42
N GLU A 443 -1.49 -28.06 11.35
CA GLU A 443 -0.61 -28.09 12.54
C GLU A 443 -0.67 -26.77 13.33
N SER A 444 -0.95 -25.64 12.65
CA SER A 444 -1.20 -24.37 13.34
C SER A 444 -2.27 -23.52 12.68
N LEU A 445 -3.01 -22.74 13.50
CA LEU A 445 -4.00 -21.77 13.08
C LEU A 445 -3.70 -20.40 13.71
N LEU A 446 -3.49 -19.38 12.88
CA LEU A 446 -3.27 -18.00 13.31
C LEU A 446 -4.57 -17.18 13.16
N LEU A 447 -4.98 -16.52 14.24
CA LEU A 447 -6.14 -15.62 14.32
C LEU A 447 -5.70 -14.23 14.79
N VAL A 448 -6.47 -13.19 14.46
CA VAL A 448 -6.18 -11.79 14.84
C VAL A 448 -7.33 -11.22 15.68
N SER A 449 -7.04 -10.77 16.90
CA SER A 449 -8.02 -10.19 17.83
C SER A 449 -8.43 -8.76 17.47
N GLY A 450 -9.52 -8.26 18.06
CA GLY A 450 -9.87 -6.84 18.01
C GLY A 450 -10.87 -6.46 16.93
N CYS A 451 -11.58 -7.44 16.39
CA CYS A 451 -12.83 -7.22 15.67
C CYS A 451 -13.88 -8.08 16.37
N ALA A 452 -14.99 -7.47 16.81
CA ALA A 452 -16.01 -8.12 17.64
C ALA A 452 -16.45 -9.52 17.13
N ARG A 453 -16.43 -9.74 15.82
CA ARG A 453 -16.76 -11.03 15.18
C ARG A 453 -15.61 -12.05 15.14
N ASN A 454 -14.35 -11.62 15.02
CA ASN A 454 -13.19 -12.51 15.16
C ASN A 454 -13.09 -13.03 16.60
N ASP A 455 -13.37 -12.17 17.57
CA ASP A 455 -13.30 -12.51 18.99
C ASP A 455 -14.39 -13.55 19.34
N GLU A 456 -15.57 -13.47 18.71
CA GLU A 456 -16.65 -14.45 18.78
C GLU A 456 -16.23 -15.81 18.17
N PHE A 457 -15.63 -15.82 16.98
CA PHE A 457 -15.09 -17.04 16.37
C PHE A 457 -14.04 -17.72 17.26
N ILE A 458 -13.10 -16.94 17.81
CA ILE A 458 -12.05 -17.44 18.71
C ILE A 458 -12.69 -18.09 19.95
N LYS A 459 -13.73 -17.47 20.51
CA LYS A 459 -14.50 -18.01 21.64
C LYS A 459 -15.17 -19.33 21.28
N SER A 460 -15.93 -19.40 20.18
CA SER A 460 -16.61 -20.62 19.73
C SER A 460 -15.64 -21.76 19.43
N LEU A 461 -14.46 -21.45 18.86
CA LEU A 461 -13.40 -22.43 18.65
C LEU A 461 -12.90 -23.00 19.98
N CYS A 462 -12.59 -22.14 20.95
CA CYS A 462 -12.11 -22.58 22.27
C CYS A 462 -13.16 -23.42 23.01
N GLU A 463 -14.42 -22.99 23.02
CA GLU A 463 -15.53 -23.74 23.63
C GLU A 463 -15.67 -25.13 23.01
N LYS A 464 -15.57 -25.25 21.68
CA LYS A 464 -15.63 -26.53 20.98
C LYS A 464 -14.44 -27.44 21.32
N LEU A 465 -13.24 -26.88 21.44
CA LEU A 465 -12.04 -27.65 21.82
C LEU A 465 -12.14 -28.16 23.26
N VAL A 466 -12.65 -27.35 24.19
CA VAL A 466 -12.90 -27.76 25.59
C VAL A 466 -13.98 -28.85 25.66
N GLN A 467 -15.02 -28.78 24.82
CA GLN A 467 -16.04 -29.85 24.75
C GLN A 467 -15.45 -31.18 24.26
N ILE A 468 -14.50 -31.15 23.32
CA ILE A 468 -13.83 -32.36 22.83
C ILE A 468 -12.97 -33.00 23.92
N GLU A 469 -12.26 -32.20 24.72
CA GLU A 469 -11.47 -32.70 25.85
C GLU A 469 -12.35 -33.36 26.93
N ASN A 470 -13.59 -32.89 27.09
CA ASN A 470 -14.50 -33.32 28.16
C ASN A 470 -15.54 -34.39 27.76
N ALA A 471 -15.76 -34.64 26.46
CA ALA A 471 -16.81 -35.55 25.98
C ALA A 471 -16.26 -36.82 25.32
N ALA A 472 -16.67 -38.00 25.80
CA ALA A 472 -16.29 -39.32 25.30
C ALA A 472 -17.06 -39.77 24.03
N THR A 473 -17.90 -38.92 23.45
CA THR A 473 -18.72 -39.23 22.27
C THR A 473 -18.69 -38.07 21.32
N ASN A 474 -18.30 -38.30 20.06
CA ASN A 474 -18.25 -37.23 19.07
C ASN A 474 -18.52 -37.73 17.65
N ALA A 475 -19.33 -36.99 16.91
CA ALA A 475 -19.96 -37.41 15.65
C ALA A 475 -19.17 -37.06 14.39
N ASN A 476 -18.07 -36.28 14.50
CA ASN A 476 -17.30 -35.77 13.36
C ASN A 476 -15.90 -36.41 13.24
N CYS A 477 -15.48 -36.74 12.02
CA CYS A 477 -14.31 -37.59 11.74
C CYS A 477 -12.94 -37.01 12.14
N TRP A 478 -12.80 -35.70 12.32
CA TRP A 478 -11.52 -35.08 12.70
C TRP A 478 -11.27 -35.11 14.21
N GLN A 479 -12.32 -35.13 15.04
CA GLN A 479 -12.22 -35.00 16.50
C GLN A 479 -11.48 -36.18 17.14
N HIS A 480 -11.64 -37.39 16.58
CA HIS A 480 -10.91 -38.60 17.02
C HIS A 480 -9.40 -38.55 16.78
N HIS A 481 -8.96 -37.68 15.87
CA HIS A 481 -7.57 -37.58 15.47
C HIS A 481 -6.86 -36.41 16.16
N LEU A 482 -7.50 -35.67 17.07
CA LEU A 482 -6.84 -34.58 17.77
C LEU A 482 -6.33 -35.09 19.13
N LYS A 483 -5.02 -35.00 19.35
CA LYS A 483 -4.33 -35.43 20.58
C LYS A 483 -4.12 -34.29 21.58
N GLY A 484 -4.04 -33.05 21.12
CA GLY A 484 -3.88 -31.89 22.00
C GLY A 484 -3.82 -30.56 21.27
N VAL A 485 -4.06 -29.47 22.02
CA VAL A 485 -3.99 -28.09 21.51
C VAL A 485 -3.18 -27.20 22.45
N LYS A 486 -2.31 -26.36 21.88
CA LYS A 486 -1.58 -25.32 22.61
C LYS A 486 -1.88 -23.96 22.00
N ILE A 487 -2.21 -22.97 22.83
CA ILE A 487 -2.45 -21.60 22.37
C ILE A 487 -1.22 -20.75 22.71
N GLN A 488 -0.62 -20.13 21.71
CA GLN A 488 0.43 -19.13 21.85
C GLN A 488 -0.14 -17.74 21.64
N HIS A 489 0.00 -16.88 22.64
CA HIS A 489 -0.35 -15.47 22.56
C HIS A 489 0.90 -14.64 22.22
N CYS A 490 0.88 -13.92 21.10
CA CYS A 490 1.98 -13.04 20.66
C CYS A 490 1.64 -11.57 20.97
N GLY A 491 1.97 -11.11 22.18
CA GLY A 491 1.82 -9.71 22.57
C GLY A 491 2.87 -8.78 21.93
N ARG A 492 2.63 -7.46 21.91
CA ARG A 492 3.53 -6.43 21.33
C ARG A 492 4.96 -6.42 21.89
N LYS A 493 5.20 -7.06 23.04
CA LYS A 493 6.51 -7.15 23.71
C LYS A 493 7.30 -8.42 23.41
N GLY A 494 6.82 -9.31 22.52
CA GLY A 494 7.55 -10.52 22.13
C GLY A 494 7.56 -11.66 23.16
N TYR A 495 6.73 -11.59 24.20
CA TYR A 495 6.54 -12.69 25.14
C TYR A 495 5.49 -13.66 24.60
N ASN A 496 5.91 -14.89 24.28
CA ASN A 496 5.02 -15.97 23.90
C ASN A 496 4.55 -16.71 25.16
N LYS A 497 3.34 -16.43 25.66
CA LYS A 497 2.74 -17.24 26.73
C LYS A 497 1.97 -18.40 26.09
N THR A 498 2.26 -19.63 26.52
CA THR A 498 1.47 -20.81 26.14
C THR A 498 0.34 -21.01 27.15
N LEU A 499 -0.89 -21.14 26.66
CA LEU A 499 -2.11 -21.26 27.46
C LEU A 499 -2.93 -22.48 26.99
N THR A 500 -3.69 -23.07 27.91
CA THR A 500 -4.76 -24.03 27.60
C THR A 500 -6.01 -23.29 27.10
N CYS A 501 -6.95 -23.98 26.45
CA CYS A 501 -8.19 -23.37 25.96
C CYS A 501 -9.01 -22.72 27.10
N GLU A 502 -9.13 -23.39 28.25
CA GLU A 502 -9.84 -22.86 29.43
C GLU A 502 -9.19 -21.57 29.96
N ALA A 503 -7.88 -21.59 30.17
CA ALA A 503 -7.15 -20.41 30.65
C ALA A 503 -7.16 -19.25 29.64
N PHE A 504 -7.28 -19.56 28.35
CA PHE A 504 -7.38 -18.55 27.29
C PHE A 504 -8.78 -17.93 27.22
N LEU A 505 -9.85 -18.72 27.39
CA LEU A 505 -11.24 -18.25 27.48
C LEU A 505 -11.42 -17.19 28.57
N ASP A 506 -10.78 -17.38 29.73
CA ASP A 506 -10.81 -16.40 30.82
C ASP A 506 -10.07 -15.09 30.47
N SER A 507 -9.05 -15.17 29.61
CA SER A 507 -8.23 -14.03 29.20
C SER A 507 -8.76 -13.27 27.97
N LEU A 508 -9.74 -13.83 27.25
CA LEU A 508 -10.29 -13.27 26.00
C LEU A 508 -10.86 -11.85 26.17
N GLN A 509 -11.41 -11.53 27.34
CA GLN A 509 -11.94 -10.19 27.66
C GLN A 509 -10.85 -9.11 27.79
N THR A 510 -9.58 -9.50 27.88
CA THR A 510 -8.44 -8.60 28.09
C THR A 510 -7.55 -8.41 26.85
N LEU A 511 -7.93 -9.00 25.72
CA LEU A 511 -7.17 -8.91 24.47
C LEU A 511 -7.14 -7.48 23.92
N GLU A 512 -5.94 -7.00 23.60
CA GLU A 512 -5.80 -5.74 22.86
C GLU A 512 -6.20 -5.94 21.39
N PRO A 513 -6.61 -4.88 20.67
CA PRO A 513 -6.91 -4.99 19.26
C PRO A 513 -5.64 -5.23 18.42
N LYS A 514 -5.77 -6.13 17.43
CA LYS A 514 -4.72 -6.58 16.48
C LYS A 514 -3.63 -7.47 17.07
N GLU A 515 -3.91 -8.18 18.16
CA GLU A 515 -2.99 -9.21 18.67
C GLU A 515 -3.09 -10.48 17.83
N LYS A 516 -1.98 -11.19 17.69
CA LYS A 516 -1.89 -12.45 16.94
C LYS A 516 -1.98 -13.62 17.90
N ILE A 517 -2.95 -14.49 17.69
CA ILE A 517 -3.21 -15.69 18.50
C ILE A 517 -2.94 -16.91 17.64
N ARG A 518 -2.03 -17.78 18.07
CA ARG A 518 -1.66 -18.98 17.31
C ARG A 518 -2.09 -20.24 18.08
N PHE A 519 -2.99 -21.01 17.51
CA PHE A 519 -3.33 -22.35 17.96
C PHE A 519 -2.36 -23.34 17.30
N LEU A 520 -1.85 -24.29 18.07
CA LEU A 520 -1.01 -25.39 17.60
C LEU A 520 -1.76 -26.69 17.89
N PHE A 521 -1.98 -27.50 16.86
CA PHE A 521 -2.72 -28.75 16.95
C PHE A 521 -1.77 -29.93 16.83
N GLU A 522 -1.91 -30.89 17.72
CA GLU A 522 -1.23 -32.18 17.67
C GLU A 522 -2.26 -33.21 17.23
N TRP A 523 -2.11 -33.74 16.01
CA TRP A 523 -2.97 -34.78 15.43
C TRP A 523 -2.39 -36.19 15.67
#